data_AF-A0A9W4S673-F1
#
_entry.id   AF-A0A9W4S673-F1
#
_cell.length_a   1.000
_cell.length_b   1.000
_cell.length_c   1.000
_cell.angle_alpha   90.00
_cell.angle_beta   90.00
_cell.angle_gamma   90.00
#
_symmetry.space_group_name_H-M   'P 1'
#
loop_
_entity.id
_entity.type
_entity.pdbx_description
1 polymer ?
#
loop_
_entity_poly.entity_id
_entity_poly.type
_entity_poly.pdbx_seq_one_letter_code
_entity_poly.pdbx_strand_id
1 'polypeptide(L)'
;MTSIAVLDCLAGLVLIMIGVKYLAAVIPVLFVALYCLQAFYLRTSRQMRFLDLQAQAPLLTKLVETIDGISTIRAFGWQGAFRDSSLHLLDQSQRPYYLLICIQRWLTLVLDILVGAIAVLLVSLAMTIPESTSTGAIAIALYNVLNFNSSLATLITSWTELETSLGAISRLRTFESKTP
;
A
#
# COMPACT_ATOMS: atom_id res chain seq x y z
N MET A 1 1.28 -15.36 4.35
CA MET A 1 0.49 -14.48 3.46
C MET A 1 1.38 -13.81 2.42
N THR A 2 2.50 -13.18 2.80
CA THR A 2 3.52 -12.67 1.84
C THR A 2 4.04 -13.74 0.86
N SER A 3 4.30 -14.96 1.34
CA SER A 3 4.78 -16.07 0.51
C SER A 3 3.76 -16.52 -0.55
N ILE A 4 2.47 -16.41 -0.26
CA ILE A 4 1.38 -16.78 -1.17
C ILE A 4 1.22 -15.70 -2.24
N ALA A 5 1.26 -14.41 -1.87
CA ALA A 5 1.21 -13.30 -2.82
C ALA A 5 2.41 -13.28 -3.79
N VAL A 6 3.60 -13.64 -3.31
CA VAL A 6 4.79 -13.81 -4.16
C VAL A 6 4.61 -15.00 -5.10
N LEU A 7 4.05 -16.11 -4.61
CA LEU A 7 3.75 -17.28 -5.43
C LEU A 7 2.72 -16.95 -6.53
N ASP A 8 1.69 -16.19 -6.20
CA ASP A 8 0.64 -15.76 -7.14
C ASP A 8 1.18 -14.78 -8.19
N CYS A 9 2.06 -13.86 -7.80
CA CYS A 9 2.74 -12.97 -8.75
C CYS A 9 3.63 -13.77 -9.70
N LEU A 10 4.40 -14.74 -9.19
CA LEU A 10 5.25 -15.62 -10.00
C LEU A 10 4.41 -16.51 -10.93
N ALA A 11 3.32 -17.09 -10.41
CA ALA A 11 2.39 -17.90 -11.19
C ALA A 11 1.71 -17.07 -12.29
N GLY A 12 1.26 -15.87 -11.98
CA GLY A 12 0.69 -14.92 -12.95
C GLY A 12 1.71 -14.54 -14.03
N LEU A 13 2.96 -14.27 -13.66
CA LEU A 13 4.03 -13.90 -14.60
C LEU A 13 4.40 -15.07 -15.54
N VAL A 14 4.39 -16.30 -15.03
CA VAL A 14 4.58 -17.53 -15.82
C VAL A 14 3.39 -17.79 -16.75
N LEU A 15 2.15 -17.60 -16.29
CA LEU A 15 0.94 -17.78 -17.10
C LEU A 15 0.81 -16.72 -18.21
N ILE A 16 1.19 -15.48 -17.93
CA ILE A 16 1.28 -14.38 -18.89
C ILE A 16 2.30 -14.71 -20.00
N MET A 17 3.43 -15.35 -19.66
CA MET A 17 4.42 -15.82 -20.64
C MET A 17 3.89 -16.93 -21.55
N ILE A 18 2.98 -17.79 -21.06
CA ILE A 18 2.45 -18.94 -21.79
C ILE A 18 1.24 -18.56 -22.67
N GLY A 19 0.47 -17.55 -22.26
CA GLY A 19 -0.85 -17.26 -22.80
C GLY A 19 -0.92 -16.85 -24.28
N VAL A 20 -0.07 -15.93 -24.77
CA VAL A 20 -0.13 -15.44 -26.17
C VAL A 20 1.21 -14.85 -26.61
N LYS A 21 1.74 -15.23 -27.79
CA LYS A 21 2.95 -14.66 -28.42
C LYS A 21 2.94 -13.12 -28.51
N TYR A 22 1.76 -12.52 -28.68
CA TYR A 22 1.57 -11.07 -28.82
C TYR A 22 1.58 -10.31 -27.48
N LEU A 23 1.40 -11.00 -26.35
CA LEU A 23 1.44 -10.38 -25.04
C LEU A 23 2.88 -9.99 -24.64
N ALA A 24 3.87 -10.66 -25.22
CA ALA A 24 5.29 -10.41 -24.97
C ALA A 24 5.71 -8.95 -25.22
N ALA A 25 5.05 -8.25 -26.16
CA ALA A 25 5.33 -6.83 -26.44
C ALA A 25 4.77 -5.89 -25.37
N VAL A 26 3.72 -6.29 -24.65
CA VAL A 26 3.09 -5.49 -23.58
C VAL A 26 3.84 -5.66 -22.25
N ILE A 27 4.51 -6.80 -22.04
CA ILE A 27 5.30 -7.11 -20.84
C ILE A 27 6.34 -6.02 -20.49
N PRO A 28 7.22 -5.55 -21.39
CA PRO A 28 8.22 -4.54 -21.03
C PRO A 28 7.59 -3.21 -20.61
N VAL A 29 6.50 -2.79 -21.26
CA VAL A 29 5.77 -1.57 -20.91
C VAL A 29 5.13 -1.71 -19.53
N LEU A 30 4.50 -2.86 -19.25
CA LEU A 30 3.94 -3.17 -17.93
C LEU A 30 5.02 -3.17 -16.85
N PHE A 31 6.17 -3.79 -17.12
CA PHE A 31 7.27 -3.89 -16.14
C PHE A 31 7.84 -2.51 -15.79
N VAL A 32 8.05 -1.63 -16.78
CA VAL A 32 8.52 -0.27 -16.55
C VAL A 32 7.47 0.54 -15.77
N ALA A 33 6.19 0.44 -16.15
CA ALA A 33 5.11 1.15 -15.47
C ALA A 33 4.99 0.72 -14.00
N LEU A 34 5.03 -0.59 -13.73
CA LEU A 34 5.00 -1.15 -12.38
C LEU A 34 6.24 -0.76 -11.56
N TYR A 35 7.43 -0.79 -12.18
CA TYR A 35 8.66 -0.39 -11.52
C TYR A 35 8.63 1.08 -11.08
N CYS A 36 8.22 1.98 -11.99
CA CYS A 36 8.05 3.40 -11.68
C CYS A 36 6.99 3.63 -10.59
N LEU A 37 5.85 2.94 -10.68
CA LEU A 37 4.78 3.02 -9.70
C LEU A 37 5.24 2.54 -8.32
N GLN A 38 5.94 1.42 -8.26
CA GLN A 38 6.48 0.85 -7.02
C GLN A 38 7.51 1.80 -6.39
N ALA A 39 8.44 2.36 -7.19
CA ALA A 39 9.45 3.28 -6.69
C ALA A 39 8.82 4.56 -6.10
N PHE A 40 7.82 5.13 -6.78
CA PHE A 40 7.11 6.32 -6.30
C PHE A 40 6.26 6.03 -5.06
N TYR A 41 5.52 4.92 -5.07
CA TYR A 41 4.66 4.51 -3.97
C TYR A 41 5.47 4.21 -2.70
N LEU A 42 6.55 3.42 -2.80
CA LEU A 42 7.39 3.08 -1.65
C LEU A 42 7.99 4.33 -0.99
N ARG A 43 8.48 5.28 -1.79
CA ARG A 43 9.04 6.53 -1.26
C ARG A 43 7.99 7.35 -0.53
N THR A 44 6.81 7.51 -1.12
CA THR A 44 5.73 8.34 -0.56
C THR A 44 5.10 7.68 0.68
N SER A 45 4.79 6.39 0.60
CA SER A 45 4.23 5.61 1.72
C SER A 45 5.16 5.63 2.94
N ARG A 46 6.48 5.48 2.73
CA ARG A 46 7.47 5.53 3.81
C ARG A 46 7.48 6.88 4.54
N GLN A 47 7.44 7.98 3.79
CA GLN A 47 7.41 9.33 4.38
C GLN A 47 6.12 9.58 5.18
N MET A 48 4.98 9.19 4.61
CA MET A 48 3.68 9.35 5.26
C MET A 48 3.57 8.57 6.55
N ARG A 49 4.11 7.35 6.56
CA ARG A 49 4.16 6.52 7.76
C ARG A 49 5.04 7.11 8.86
N PHE A 50 6.15 7.72 8.48
CA PHE A 50 7.01 8.40 9.44
C PHE A 50 6.27 9.59 10.08
N LEU A 51 5.53 10.36 9.28
CA LEU A 51 4.69 11.45 9.78
C LEU A 51 3.56 10.95 10.70
N ASP A 52 2.93 9.81 10.38
CA ASP A 52 1.91 9.19 11.24
C ASP A 52 2.48 8.83 12.62
N LEU A 53 3.63 8.15 12.66
CA LEU A 53 4.31 7.82 13.91
C LEU A 53 4.69 9.07 14.71
N GLN A 54 5.19 10.12 14.05
CA GLN A 54 5.54 11.38 14.71
C GLN A 54 4.31 12.12 15.26
N ALA A 55 3.18 12.06 14.57
CA ALA A 55 1.96 12.74 14.99
C ALA A 55 1.25 12.02 16.15
N GLN A 56 1.41 10.70 16.28
CA GLN A 56 0.86 9.93 17.42
C GLN A 56 1.66 10.11 18.72
N ALA A 57 2.98 10.31 18.63
CA ALA A 57 3.84 10.50 19.80
C ALA A 57 3.38 11.61 20.78
N PRO A 58 3.13 12.87 20.35
CA PRO A 58 2.72 13.95 21.25
C PRO A 58 1.34 13.71 21.88
N LEU A 59 0.44 13.02 21.16
CA LEU A 59 -0.88 12.66 21.69
C LEU A 59 -0.76 11.69 22.88
N LEU A 60 0.12 10.68 22.77
CA LEU A 60 0.37 9.74 23.85
C LEU A 60 1.03 10.43 25.05
N THR A 61 2.02 11.31 24.81
CA THR A 61 2.65 12.10 25.88
C THR A 61 1.63 12.94 26.65
N LYS A 62 0.78 13.69 25.92
CA LYS A 62 -0.31 14.50 26.51
C LYS A 62 -1.27 13.66 27.36
N LEU A 63 -1.58 12.45 26.91
CA LEU A 63 -2.48 11.53 27.61
C LEU A 63 -1.86 11.07 28.94
N VAL A 64 -0.57 10.71 28.94
CA VAL A 64 0.17 10.35 30.16
C VAL A 64 0.23 11.52 31.13
N GLU A 65 0.58 12.73 30.66
CA GLU A 65 0.61 13.95 31.48
C GLU A 65 -0.77 14.25 32.11
N THR A 66 -1.85 14.01 31.36
CA THR A 66 -3.22 14.23 31.84
C THR A 66 -3.61 13.21 32.92
N ILE A 67 -3.17 11.96 32.79
CA ILE A 67 -3.42 10.90 33.79
C ILE A 67 -2.67 11.24 35.09
N ASP A 68 -1.38 11.57 34.99
CA ASP A 68 -0.54 11.86 36.15
C ASP A 68 -0.97 13.16 36.86
N GLY A 69 -1.42 14.16 36.09
CA GLY A 69 -1.87 15.47 36.58
C GLY A 69 -3.37 15.60 36.85
N ILE A 70 -4.14 14.50 36.85
CA ILE A 70 -5.60 14.59 36.81
C ILE A 70 -6.23 15.29 38.02
N SER A 71 -5.63 15.14 39.21
CA SER A 71 -6.07 15.79 40.44
C SER A 71 -5.90 17.31 40.37
N THR A 72 -4.75 17.77 39.90
CA THR A 72 -4.44 19.19 39.69
C THR A 72 -5.37 19.80 38.64
N ILE A 73 -5.58 19.13 37.50
CA ILE A 73 -6.48 19.64 36.44
C ILE A 73 -7.91 19.82 36.96
N ARG A 74 -8.40 18.88 37.78
CA ARG A 74 -9.73 18.97 38.39
C ARG A 74 -9.81 20.07 39.45
N ALA A 75 -8.79 20.23 40.28
CA ALA A 75 -8.74 21.24 41.32
C ALA A 75 -8.79 22.68 40.74
N PHE A 76 -8.15 22.91 39.59
CA PHE A 76 -8.12 24.23 38.93
C PHE A 76 -9.25 24.44 37.91
N GLY A 77 -10.09 23.44 37.64
CA GLY A 77 -11.20 23.57 36.68
C GLY A 77 -10.74 23.68 35.21
N TRP A 78 -9.57 23.14 34.86
CA TRP A 78 -8.96 23.27 33.52
C TRP A 78 -9.34 22.16 32.54
N GLN A 79 -10.37 21.36 32.84
CA GLN A 79 -10.76 20.21 32.03
C GLN A 79 -11.10 20.62 30.57
N GLY A 80 -11.76 21.77 30.38
CA GLY A 80 -12.12 22.27 29.05
C GLY A 80 -10.90 22.58 28.18
N ALA A 81 -9.96 23.37 28.71
CA ALA A 81 -8.74 23.74 27.97
C ALA A 81 -7.86 22.52 27.63
N PHE A 82 -7.74 21.57 28.55
CA PHE A 82 -7.03 20.31 28.30
C PHE A 82 -7.74 19.46 27.25
N ARG A 83 -9.08 19.38 27.29
CA ARG A 83 -9.88 18.67 26.30
C ARG A 83 -9.70 19.26 24.90
N ASP A 84 -9.81 20.57 24.75
CA ASP A 84 -9.69 21.24 23.45
C ASP A 84 -8.29 21.05 22.86
N SER A 85 -7.25 21.15 23.69
CA SER A 85 -5.87 20.89 23.26
C SER A 85 -5.65 19.43 22.85
N SER A 86 -6.23 18.46 23.58
CA SER A 86 -6.16 17.04 23.20
C SER A 86 -6.93 16.74 21.92
N LEU A 87 -8.09 17.37 21.70
CA LEU A 87 -8.84 17.27 20.44
C LEU A 87 -8.04 17.82 19.27
N HIS A 88 -7.33 18.95 19.45
CA HIS A 88 -6.48 19.50 18.41
C HIS A 88 -5.34 18.55 18.01
N LEU A 89 -4.68 17.91 19.00
CA LEU A 89 -3.64 16.90 18.74
C LEU A 89 -4.22 15.65 18.08
N LEU A 90 -5.44 15.23 18.46
CA LEU A 90 -6.15 14.13 17.83
C LEU A 90 -6.39 14.43 16.34
N ASP A 91 -6.93 15.60 16.01
CA ASP A 91 -7.15 16.01 14.63
C ASP A 91 -5.86 16.05 13.82
N GLN A 92 -4.75 16.51 14.41
CA GLN A 92 -3.45 16.48 13.75
C GLN A 92 -2.96 15.05 13.50
N SER A 93 -3.13 14.14 14.46
CA SER A 93 -2.73 12.72 14.32
C SER A 93 -3.53 11.95 13.26
N GLN A 94 -4.77 12.37 12.99
CA GLN A 94 -5.64 11.73 12.00
C GLN A 94 -5.23 12.04 10.55
N ARG A 95 -4.61 13.20 10.30
CA ARG A 95 -4.28 13.64 8.93
C ARG A 95 -3.29 12.72 8.20
N PRO A 96 -2.14 12.34 8.78
CA PRO A 96 -1.20 11.44 8.11
C PRO A 96 -1.80 10.05 7.86
N TYR A 97 -2.59 9.55 8.81
CA TYR A 97 -3.30 8.27 8.69
C TYR A 97 -4.28 8.29 7.52
N TYR A 98 -5.12 9.33 7.42
CA TYR A 98 -6.07 9.47 6.32
C TYR A 98 -5.35 9.55 4.96
N LEU A 99 -4.29 10.35 4.87
CA LEU A 99 -3.50 10.49 3.65
C LEU A 99 -2.82 9.17 3.23
N LEU A 100 -2.42 8.33 4.18
CA LEU A 100 -1.88 6.99 3.90
C LEU A 100 -2.94 6.10 3.26
N ILE A 101 -4.19 6.13 3.76
CA ILE A 101 -5.33 5.43 3.14
C ILE A 101 -5.61 5.97 1.73
N CYS A 102 -5.57 7.30 1.53
CA CYS A 102 -5.73 7.90 0.21
C CYS A 102 -4.68 7.41 -0.78
N ILE A 103 -3.41 7.29 -0.37
CA ILE A 103 -2.31 6.80 -1.21
C ILE A 103 -2.50 5.31 -1.56
N GLN A 104 -2.98 4.49 -0.62
CA GLN A 104 -3.33 3.10 -0.90
C GLN A 104 -4.46 3.00 -1.94
N ARG A 105 -5.53 3.79 -1.78
CA ARG A 105 -6.63 3.86 -2.74
C ARG A 105 -6.18 4.34 -4.11
N TRP A 106 -5.30 5.34 -4.15
CA TRP A 106 -4.71 5.84 -5.39
C TRP A 106 -3.91 4.77 -6.11
N LEU A 107 -3.09 3.99 -5.40
CA LEU A 107 -2.33 2.88 -5.98
C LEU A 107 -3.27 1.86 -6.63
N THR A 108 -4.30 1.42 -5.92
CA THR A 108 -5.30 0.47 -6.46
C THR A 108 -5.95 1.02 -7.72
N LEU A 109 -6.38 2.29 -7.70
CA LEU A 109 -7.01 2.93 -8.85
C LEU A 109 -6.07 2.99 -10.07
N VAL A 110 -4.81 3.34 -9.89
CA VAL A 110 -3.83 3.39 -10.99
C VAL A 110 -3.57 1.99 -11.55
N LEU A 111 -3.47 0.98 -10.68
CA LEU A 111 -3.31 -0.42 -11.07
C LEU A 111 -4.54 -0.91 -11.87
N ASP A 112 -5.75 -0.61 -11.43
CA ASP A 112 -7.00 -0.98 -12.11
C ASP A 112 -7.10 -0.32 -13.50
N ILE A 113 -6.76 0.97 -13.61
CA ILE A 113 -6.73 1.67 -14.90
C ILE A 113 -5.72 1.03 -15.86
N LEU A 114 -4.54 0.65 -15.35
CA LEU A 114 -3.51 0.00 -16.15
C LEU A 114 -4.01 -1.33 -16.71
N VAL A 115 -4.67 -2.15 -15.90
CA VAL A 115 -5.29 -3.40 -16.35
C VAL A 115 -6.42 -3.15 -17.33
N GLY A 116 -7.27 -2.16 -17.08
CA GLY A 116 -8.31 -1.76 -18.02
C GLY A 116 -7.73 -1.39 -19.39
N ALA A 117 -6.62 -0.65 -19.42
CA ALA A 117 -5.92 -0.33 -20.66
C ALA A 117 -5.38 -1.57 -21.37
N ILE A 118 -4.79 -2.52 -20.64
CA ILE A 118 -4.34 -3.80 -21.21
C ILE A 118 -5.52 -4.61 -21.75
N ALA A 119 -6.63 -4.68 -21.02
CA ALA A 119 -7.83 -5.38 -21.45
C ALA A 119 -8.37 -4.83 -22.77
N VAL A 120 -8.48 -3.49 -22.88
CA VAL A 120 -8.91 -2.81 -24.12
C VAL A 120 -7.94 -3.10 -25.27
N LEU A 121 -6.62 -3.05 -25.01
CA LEU A 121 -5.61 -3.39 -26.02
C LEU A 121 -5.75 -4.84 -26.50
N LEU A 122 -5.94 -5.80 -25.59
CA LEU A 122 -6.11 -7.21 -25.95
C LEU A 122 -7.36 -7.46 -26.79
N VAL A 123 -8.49 -6.87 -26.40
CA VAL A 123 -9.74 -6.98 -27.16
C VAL A 123 -9.59 -6.33 -28.54
N SER A 124 -8.95 -5.17 -28.62
CA SER A 124 -8.71 -4.50 -29.91
C SER A 124 -7.83 -5.34 -30.84
N LEU A 125 -6.76 -5.94 -30.32
CA LEU A 125 -5.84 -6.76 -31.09
C LEU A 125 -6.51 -8.05 -31.59
N ALA A 126 -7.32 -8.66 -30.71
CA ALA A 126 -8.14 -9.82 -31.05
C ALA A 126 -9.11 -9.56 -32.19
N MET A 127 -9.73 -8.37 -32.25
CA MET A 127 -10.62 -8.00 -33.35
C MET A 127 -9.87 -7.77 -34.66
N THR A 128 -8.62 -7.27 -34.61
CA THR A 128 -7.83 -6.96 -35.81
C THR A 128 -7.13 -8.16 -36.44
N ILE A 129 -6.86 -9.24 -35.68
CA ILE A 129 -6.12 -10.42 -36.19
C ILE A 129 -6.88 -11.73 -35.89
N PRO A 130 -8.05 -11.95 -36.54
CA PRO A 130 -8.92 -13.10 -36.26
C PRO A 130 -8.28 -14.46 -36.56
N GLU A 131 -7.32 -14.53 -37.50
CA GLU A 131 -6.72 -15.78 -38.00
C GLU A 131 -5.62 -16.38 -37.10
N SER A 132 -5.18 -15.66 -36.05
CA SER A 132 -3.99 -16.06 -35.28
C SER A 132 -4.24 -16.43 -33.82
N THR A 133 -5.44 -16.15 -33.29
CA THR A 133 -5.69 -16.28 -31.84
C THR A 133 -7.09 -16.82 -31.55
N SER A 134 -7.18 -17.92 -30.80
CA SER A 134 -8.45 -18.47 -30.32
C SER A 134 -9.08 -17.54 -29.26
N THR A 135 -10.38 -17.29 -29.36
CA THR A 135 -11.18 -16.55 -28.38
C THR A 135 -10.95 -17.03 -26.95
N GLY A 136 -10.73 -18.35 -26.76
CA GLY A 136 -10.42 -18.93 -25.45
C GLY A 136 -9.07 -18.47 -24.88
N ALA A 137 -8.05 -18.30 -25.72
CA ALA A 137 -6.73 -17.83 -25.29
C ALA A 137 -6.77 -16.37 -24.81
N ILE A 138 -7.58 -15.52 -25.45
CA ILE A 138 -7.76 -14.11 -25.05
C ILE A 138 -8.48 -14.03 -23.70
N ALA A 139 -9.53 -14.83 -23.49
CA ALA A 139 -10.24 -14.90 -22.23
C ALA A 139 -9.32 -15.35 -21.07
N ILE A 140 -8.49 -16.38 -21.31
CA ILE A 140 -7.49 -16.85 -20.34
C ILE A 140 -6.44 -15.77 -20.07
N ALA A 141 -5.95 -15.06 -21.09
CA ALA A 141 -4.99 -13.98 -20.92
C ALA A 141 -5.56 -12.84 -20.06
N LEU A 142 -6.79 -12.42 -20.34
CA LEU A 142 -7.48 -11.37 -19.58
C LEU A 142 -7.68 -11.78 -18.11
N TYR A 143 -8.14 -13.02 -17.87
CA TYR A 143 -8.30 -13.56 -16.52
C TYR A 143 -6.99 -13.58 -15.73
N ASN A 144 -5.87 -13.94 -16.37
CA ASN A 144 -4.57 -13.94 -15.73
C ASN A 144 -4.07 -12.52 -15.40
N VAL A 145 -4.30 -11.55 -16.29
CA VAL A 145 -3.93 -10.14 -16.05
C VAL A 145 -4.72 -9.57 -14.87
N LEU A 146 -6.02 -9.85 -14.78
CA LEU A 146 -6.87 -9.42 -13.67
C LEU A 146 -6.40 -10.00 -12.33
N ASN A 147 -6.07 -11.31 -12.29
CA ASN A 147 -5.55 -11.93 -11.09
C ASN A 147 -4.18 -11.37 -10.68
N PHE A 148 -3.28 -11.21 -11.65
CA PHE A 148 -1.94 -10.65 -11.39
C PHE A 148 -2.02 -9.27 -10.74
N ASN A 149 -2.96 -8.43 -11.17
CA ASN A 149 -3.17 -7.12 -10.57
C ASN A 149 -3.61 -7.19 -9.10
N SER A 150 -4.61 -8.01 -8.80
CA SER A 150 -5.09 -8.22 -7.43
C SER A 150 -3.97 -8.76 -6.53
N SER A 151 -3.18 -9.71 -7.04
CA SER A 151 -2.02 -10.25 -6.34
C SER A 151 -0.94 -9.20 -6.11
N LEU A 152 -0.67 -8.32 -7.09
CA LEU A 152 0.32 -7.25 -6.98
C LEU A 152 -0.11 -6.18 -5.97
N ALA A 153 -1.39 -5.79 -5.98
CA ALA A 153 -1.94 -4.90 -4.96
C ALA A 153 -1.78 -5.50 -3.54
N THR A 154 -2.11 -6.78 -3.39
CA THR A 154 -1.96 -7.53 -2.12
C THR A 154 -0.50 -7.67 -1.70
N LEU A 155 0.42 -7.85 -2.65
CA LEU A 155 1.85 -7.93 -2.38
C LEU A 155 2.39 -6.60 -1.86
N ILE A 156 2.00 -5.48 -2.47
CA ILE A 156 2.44 -4.14 -2.04
C ILE A 156 1.92 -3.82 -0.64
N THR A 157 0.65 -4.12 -0.33
CA THR A 157 0.11 -3.91 1.01
C THR A 157 0.82 -4.80 2.04
N SER A 158 0.99 -6.09 1.73
CA SER A 158 1.69 -7.03 2.62
C SER A 158 3.16 -6.66 2.84
N TRP A 159 3.86 -6.18 1.80
CA TRP A 159 5.22 -5.68 1.91
C TRP A 159 5.28 -4.46 2.82
N THR A 160 4.33 -3.55 2.68
CA THR A 160 4.23 -2.35 3.52
C THR A 160 4.01 -2.73 4.98
N GLU A 161 3.16 -3.72 5.27
CA GLU A 161 2.94 -4.24 6.63
C GLU A 161 4.19 -4.91 7.23
N LEU A 162 4.90 -5.68 6.40
CA LEU A 162 6.16 -6.31 6.78
C LEU A 162 7.23 -5.27 7.15
N GLU A 163 7.38 -4.22 6.34
CA GLU A 163 8.37 -3.16 6.56
C GLU A 163 8.15 -2.43 7.89
N THR A 164 6.90 -2.22 8.30
CA THR A 164 6.59 -1.70 9.63
C THR A 164 6.90 -2.65 10.75
N SER A 165 6.54 -3.93 10.59
CA SER A 165 6.81 -4.93 11.62
C SER A 165 8.33 -5.04 11.84
N LEU A 166 9.11 -5.07 10.76
CA LEU A 166 10.57 -5.02 10.81
C LEU A 166 11.09 -3.73 11.46
N GLY A 167 10.51 -2.58 11.12
CA GLY A 167 10.86 -1.30 11.73
C GLY A 167 10.55 -1.22 13.23
N ALA A 168 9.53 -1.92 13.71
CA ALA A 168 9.25 -2.05 15.14
C ALA A 168 10.28 -2.96 15.84
N ILE A 169 10.59 -4.12 15.24
CA ILE A 169 11.59 -5.05 15.75
C ILE A 169 12.99 -4.40 15.80
N SER A 170 13.37 -3.64 14.77
CA SER A 170 14.65 -2.92 14.73
C SER A 170 14.76 -1.92 15.88
N ARG A 171 13.67 -1.20 16.21
CA ARG A 171 13.62 -0.29 17.36
C ARG A 171 13.76 -1.02 18.69
N LEU A 172 13.10 -2.17 18.86
CA LEU A 172 13.23 -3.01 20.06
C LEU A 172 14.65 -3.57 20.23
N ARG A 173 15.24 -4.11 19.16
CA ARG A 173 16.64 -4.57 19.14
C ARG A 173 17.61 -3.45 19.50
N THR A 174 17.37 -2.24 18.99
CA THR A 174 18.19 -1.07 19.30
C THR A 174 18.09 -0.70 20.79
N PHE A 175 16.88 -0.78 21.37
CA PHE A 175 16.66 -0.55 22.79
C PHE A 175 17.36 -1.60 23.66
N GLU A 176 17.21 -2.89 23.32
CA GLU A 176 17.90 -4.01 23.98
C GLU A 176 19.43 -3.82 23.94
N SER A 177 20.00 -3.47 22.79
CA SER A 177 21.46 -3.28 22.65
C SER A 177 22.03 -2.09 23.41
N LYS A 178 21.19 -1.08 23.75
CA LYS A 178 21.60 0.15 24.42
C LYS A 178 21.32 0.16 25.92
N THR A 179 20.60 -0.83 26.44
CA THR A 179 20.30 -0.95 27.86
C THR A 179 21.21 -2.06 28.42
N PRO A 180 22.09 -1.77 29.40
CA PRO A 180 23.02 -2.75 29.96
C PRO A 180 22.31 -3.88 30.71
#